data_AF-W4LKN3-F1
#
_entry.id   AF-W4LKN3-F1
#
_cell.length_a   1.000
_cell.length_b   1.000
_cell.length_c   1.000
_cell.angle_alpha   90.00
_cell.angle_beta   90.00
_cell.angle_gamma   90.00
#
_symmetry.space_group_name_H-M   'P 1'
#
loop_
_entity.id
_entity.type
_entity.pdbx_description
1 polymer ?
#
loop_
_entity_poly.entity_id
_entity_poly.type
_entity_poly.pdbx_seq_one_letter_code
_entity_poly.pdbx_strand_id
1 'polypeptide(L)' 'MSDRQLELANERLAARDQNGDGKVSLEELIDFYVNDEQLQSYFSKSDLEEMAKETFQKLDTDKNGFITLSELI' A
#
# COMPACT_ATOMS: atom_id res chain seq x y z
N MET A 1 20.04 3.41 -9.90
CA MET A 1 18.74 3.87 -9.38
C MET A 1 18.93 5.31 -8.97
N SER A 2 18.05 6.22 -9.40
CA SER A 2 18.18 7.65 -9.08
C SER A 2 17.63 7.89 -7.67
N ASP A 3 18.35 8.64 -6.83
CA ASP A 3 17.98 8.93 -5.43
C ASP A 3 16.51 9.36 -5.26
N ARG A 4 15.97 10.07 -6.26
CA ARG A 4 14.59 10.55 -6.31
C ARG A 4 13.52 9.45 -6.36
N GLN A 5 13.80 8.31 -6.99
CA GLN A 5 12.83 7.20 -7.03
C GLN A 5 12.76 6.48 -5.69
N LEU A 6 13.88 6.41 -4.98
CA LEU A 6 13.95 5.82 -3.64
C LEU A 6 13.21 6.69 -2.62
N GLU A 7 13.36 8.02 -2.67
CA GLU A 7 12.63 8.94 -1.80
C GLU A 7 11.12 8.84 -2.01
N LEU A 8 10.64 8.85 -3.26
CA LEU A 8 9.21 8.74 -3.56
C LEU A 8 8.62 7.39 -3.15
N ALA A 9 9.39 6.31 -3.31
CA ALA A 9 8.99 4.98 -2.85
C ALA A 9 8.89 4.95 -1.31
N ASN A 10 9.87 5.53 -0.61
CA ASN A 10 9.88 5.65 0.85
C ASN A 10 8.71 6.48 1.37
N GLU A 11 8.40 7.63 0.77
CA GLU A 11 7.27 8.47 1.21
C GLU A 11 5.93 7.74 1.03
N ARG A 12 5.75 7.04 -0.09
CA ARG A 12 4.54 6.26 -0.36
C ARG A 12 4.41 5.04 0.55
N LEU A 13 5.53 4.40 0.90
CA LEU A 13 5.56 3.31 1.87
C LEU A 13 5.28 3.83 3.27
N ALA A 14 5.98 4.86 3.73
CA ALA A 14 5.82 5.43 5.05
C ALA A 14 4.40 5.96 5.31
N ALA A 15 3.69 6.41 4.27
CA ALA A 15 2.30 6.82 4.40
C ALA A 15 1.33 5.64 4.68
N ARG A 16 1.74 4.40 4.37
CA ARG A 16 0.92 3.18 4.44
C ARG A 16 1.44 2.15 5.46
N ASP A 17 2.73 2.20 5.77
CA ASP A 17 3.41 1.38 6.78
C ASP A 17 3.03 1.90 8.17
N GLN A 18 1.95 1.36 8.72
CA GLN A 18 1.46 1.76 10.04
C GLN A 18 2.36 1.26 11.17
N ASN A 19 3.00 0.10 10.98
CA ASN A 19 3.77 -0.55 12.03
C ASN A 19 5.27 -0.14 12.05
N GLY A 20 5.75 0.50 10.97
CA GLY A 20 7.10 1.03 10.83
C GLY A 20 8.17 -0.02 10.53
N ASP A 21 7.81 -1.18 10.00
CA ASP A 21 8.73 -2.27 9.68
C ASP A 21 9.40 -2.13 8.31
N GLY A 22 9.07 -1.07 7.57
CA GLY A 22 9.62 -0.75 6.25
C GLY A 22 8.97 -1.50 5.10
N LYS A 23 7.84 -2.16 5.35
CA LYS A 23 7.05 -2.87 4.34
C LYS A 23 5.55 -2.66 4.62
N VAL A 24 4.72 -2.92 3.61
CA VAL A 24 3.26 -2.79 3.75
C VAL A 24 2.62 -4.15 3.55
N SER A 25 1.99 -4.65 4.59
CA SER A 25 1.15 -5.84 4.50
C SER A 25 -0.19 -5.54 3.83
N LEU A 26 -0.85 -6.58 3.33
CA LEU A 26 -2.20 -6.46 2.77
C LEU A 26 -3.19 -5.89 3.80
N GLU A 27 -3.07 -6.26 5.06
CA GLU A 27 -3.93 -5.78 6.13
C GLU A 27 -3.75 -4.26 6.34
N GLU A 28 -2.52 -3.77 6.38
CA GLU A 28 -2.24 -2.33 6.49
C GLU A 28 -2.73 -1.55 5.28
N LEU A 29 -2.60 -2.13 4.08
CA LEU A 29 -3.13 -1.50 2.87
C LEU A 29 -4.66 -1.44 2.88
N ILE A 30 -5.33 -2.51 3.30
CA ILE A 30 -6.79 -2.53 3.46
C ILE A 30 -7.21 -1.49 4.49
N ASP A 31 -6.56 -1.48 5.66
CA ASP A 31 -6.89 -0.58 6.75
C ASP A 31 -6.68 0.89 6.35
N PHE A 32 -5.64 1.18 5.56
CA PHE A 32 -5.42 2.51 4.98
C PHE A 32 -6.58 2.94 4.07
N TYR A 33 -7.03 2.08 3.15
CA TYR A 33 -8.11 2.41 2.22
C TYR A 33 -9.46 2.50 2.95
N VAL A 34 -9.71 1.58 3.88
CA VAL A 34 -10.95 1.53 4.65
C VAL A 34 -11.04 2.68 5.63
N ASN A 35 -9.95 3.15 6.24
CA ASN A 35 -9.97 4.29 7.17
C ASN A 35 -9.87 5.66 6.49
N ASP A 36 -9.75 5.71 5.16
CA ASP A 36 -9.74 6.97 4.42
C ASP A 36 -11.17 7.53 4.29
N GLU A 37 -11.46 8.63 4.99
CA GLU A 37 -12.78 9.27 4.98
C GLU A 37 -13.23 9.73 3.60
N GLN A 38 -12.31 10.13 2.72
CA GLN A 38 -12.67 10.54 1.36
C GLN A 38 -13.13 9.33 0.57
N LEU A 39 -12.37 8.24 0.62
CA LEU A 39 -12.70 7.01 -0.07
C LEU A 39 -14.00 6.38 0.45
N GLN A 40 -14.24 6.39 1.77
CA GLN A 40 -15.51 5.94 2.36
C GLN A 40 -16.73 6.74 1.87
N SER A 41 -16.55 7.99 1.43
CA SER A 41 -17.64 8.79 0.87
C SER A 41 -18.03 8.38 -0.56
N TYR A 42 -17.17 7.66 -1.28
CA TYR A 42 -17.40 7.25 -2.67
C TYR A 42 -17.56 5.74 -2.85
N PHE A 43 -16.98 4.95 -1.95
CA PHE A 43 -16.88 3.50 -2.06
C PHE A 43 -17.32 2.80 -0.77
N SER A 44 -17.87 1.60 -0.90
CA SER A 44 -18.20 0.77 0.25
C SER A 44 -16.94 0.13 0.82
N LYS A 45 -16.97 -0.28 2.09
CA LYS A 45 -15.86 -1.02 2.71
C LYS A 45 -15.40 -2.23 1.87
N SER A 46 -16.34 -2.98 1.29
CA SER A 46 -16.03 -4.11 0.40
C SER A 46 -15.29 -3.69 -0.88
N ASP A 47 -15.67 -2.55 -1.47
CA ASP A 47 -15.03 -2.03 -2.68
C ASP A 47 -13.59 -1.60 -2.35
N LEU A 48 -13.39 -0.96 -1.19
CA LEU A 48 -12.08 -0.55 -0.69
C LEU A 48 -11.17 -1.75 -0.40
N GLU A 49 -11.72 -2.81 0.20
CA GLU A 49 -11.02 -4.08 0.41
C GLU A 49 -10.61 -4.73 -0.92
N GLU A 50 -11.47 -4.73 -1.95
CA GLU A 50 -11.10 -5.22 -3.29
C GLU A 50 -10.03 -4.36 -3.95
N MET A 51 -10.18 -3.02 -3.92
CA MET A 51 -9.20 -2.09 -4.49
C MET A 51 -7.82 -2.25 -3.84
N ALA A 52 -7.78 -2.40 -2.51
CA ALA A 52 -6.55 -2.68 -1.78
C ALA A 52 -5.95 -4.02 -2.23
N LYS A 53 -6.74 -5.10 -2.32
CA LYS A 53 -6.26 -6.41 -2.80
C LYS A 53 -5.74 -6.38 -4.23
N GLU A 54 -6.42 -5.70 -5.15
CA GLU A 54 -5.98 -5.57 -6.54
C GLU A 54 -4.68 -4.76 -6.62
N THR A 55 -4.58 -3.67 -5.86
CA THR A 55 -3.36 -2.85 -5.78
C THR A 55 -2.22 -3.68 -5.20
N PHE A 56 -2.51 -4.44 -4.15
CA PHE A 56 -1.56 -5.33 -3.52
C PHE A 56 -1.02 -6.37 -4.49
N GLN A 57 -1.89 -7.09 -5.21
CA GLN A 57 -1.47 -8.09 -6.19
C GLN A 57 -0.65 -7.51 -7.36
N LYS A 58 -0.84 -6.23 -7.70
CA LYS A 58 -0.05 -5.56 -8.74
C LYS A 58 1.33 -5.16 -8.25
N LEU A 59 1.49 -4.90 -6.96
CA LEU A 59 2.74 -4.43 -6.36
C LEU A 59 3.56 -5.60 -5.80
N ASP A 60 2.94 -6.53 -5.07
CA ASP A 60 3.51 -7.77 -4.52
C ASP A 60 3.86 -8.74 -5.66
N THR A 61 4.97 -8.46 -6.32
CA THR A 61 5.43 -9.13 -7.53
C THR A 61 6.07 -10.47 -7.17
N ASP A 62 6.77 -10.51 -6.04
CA ASP A 62 7.39 -11.73 -5.53
C ASP A 62 6.39 -12.61 -4.75
N LYS A 63 5.18 -12.11 -4.48
CA LYS A 63 4.09 -12.79 -3.78
C LYS A 63 4.48 -13.22 -2.38
N ASN A 64 5.35 -12.44 -1.73
CA ASN A 64 5.82 -12.71 -0.38
C ASN A 64 4.79 -12.29 0.69
N GLY A 65 3.72 -11.58 0.29
CA GLY A 65 2.69 -11.11 1.20
C GLY A 65 2.99 -9.75 1.83
N PHE A 66 3.98 -9.01 1.31
CA PHE A 66 4.36 -7.67 1.72
C PHE A 66 4.87 -6.86 0.53
N ILE A 67 4.44 -5.60 0.43
CA ILE A 67 5.01 -4.65 -0.53
C ILE A 67 6.26 -4.05 0.08
N THR A 68 7.39 -4.23 -0.59
CA THR A 68 8.69 -3.69 -0.18
C THR A 68 9.10 -2.49 -1.04
N LEU A 69 10.09 -1.72 -0.57
CA LEU A 69 10.66 -0.60 -1.36
C LEU A 69 11.11 -1.03 -2.75
N SER A 70 11.65 -2.25 -2.86
CA SER A 70 12.13 -2.84 -4.10
C SER A 70 11.03 -3.08 -5.14
N GLU A 71 9.78 -3.18 -4.70
CA GLU A 71 8.61 -3.43 -5.56
C GLU A 71 7.91 -2.12 -5.99
N LEU A 72 8.33 -0.98 -5.43
CA LEU A 72 7.78 0.35 -5.75
C LEU A 72 8.68 1.18 -6.69
N ILE A 73 9.83 0.64 -7.09
CA ILE A 73 10.85 1.32 -7.92
C ILE A 73 10.96 0.77 -9.33
#